data_AF-A0A2M7IKY9-F1
#
_entry.id   AF-A0A2M7IKY9-F1
#
_cell.length_a   1.000
_cell.length_b   1.000
_cell.length_c   1.000
_cell.angle_alpha   90.00
_cell.angle_beta   90.00
_cell.angle_gamma   90.00
#
_symmetry.space_group_name_H-M   'P 1'
#
loop_
_entity.id
_entity.type
_entity.pdbx_description
1 polymer ?
#
loop_
_entity_poly.entity_id
_entity_poly.type
_entity_poly.pdbx_seq_one_letter_code
_entity_poly.pdbx_strand_id
1 'polypeptide(L)'
;MYQVVHGLSGVLIGSQTNNPVIAFILGVVSHFILDAIPHDSLEIHNWQDNGRGEKMKKFVLEASLDLFLFLSIILILIYTDKLKINMPVVAGVTGTLLPDYVWAVAELFKIKNTVTDKYKQFHNWVHGIFYKPVYLPGKYVIPIQLGGVIFFILLYLLL
;
A
#
# COMPACT_ATOMS: atom_id res chain seq x y z
N MET A 1 7.65 0.22 1.40
CA MET A 1 6.25 0.72 1.45
C MET A 1 5.70 0.80 0.03
N TYR A 2 4.41 0.47 -0.16
CA TYR A 2 3.77 0.40 -1.49
C TYR A 2 2.36 1.02 -1.51
N GLN A 3 2.10 1.92 -0.54
CA GLN A 3 0.80 2.55 -0.29
C GLN A 3 0.29 3.33 -1.49
N VAL A 4 1.16 3.99 -2.26
CA VAL A 4 0.75 4.70 -3.48
C VAL A 4 0.13 3.74 -4.50
N VAL A 5 0.70 2.55 -4.68
CA VAL A 5 0.19 1.57 -5.63
C VAL A 5 -1.08 0.91 -5.08
N HIS A 6 -1.10 0.52 -3.80
CA HIS A 6 -2.30 -0.01 -3.15
C HIS A 6 -3.46 0.98 -3.24
N GLY A 7 -3.25 2.24 -2.84
CA GLY A 7 -4.27 3.28 -2.87
C GLY A 7 -4.80 3.54 -4.27
N LEU A 8 -3.93 3.60 -5.29
CA LEU A 8 -4.36 3.76 -6.69
C LEU A 8 -5.17 2.56 -7.20
N SER A 9 -4.84 1.34 -6.78
CA SER A 9 -5.67 0.17 -7.06
C SER A 9 -7.06 0.30 -6.43
N GLY A 10 -7.15 0.88 -5.23
CA GLY A 10 -8.42 1.14 -4.54
C GLY A 10 -9.28 2.19 -5.24
N VAL A 11 -8.65 3.23 -5.80
CA VAL A 11 -9.32 4.22 -6.67
C VAL A 11 -9.91 3.55 -7.89
N LEU A 12 -9.12 2.73 -8.58
CA LEU A 12 -9.58 2.03 -9.77
C LEU A 12 -10.76 1.11 -9.45
N ILE A 13 -10.62 0.25 -8.43
CA ILE A 13 -11.68 -0.68 -8.00
C ILE A 13 -12.95 0.08 -7.62
N GLY A 14 -12.82 1.13 -6.81
CA GLY A 14 -13.98 1.91 -6.38
C GLY A 14 -14.65 2.67 -7.52
N SER A 15 -13.88 3.14 -8.51
CA SER A 15 -14.44 3.83 -9.67
C SER A 15 -15.16 2.89 -10.64
N GLN A 16 -14.77 1.61 -10.65
CA GLN A 16 -15.36 0.57 -11.50
C GLN A 16 -16.46 -0.22 -10.78
N THR A 17 -16.78 0.11 -9.53
CA THR A 17 -17.81 -0.55 -8.75
C THR A 17 -18.90 0.43 -8.34
N ASN A 18 -20.16 0.00 -8.42
CA ASN A 18 -21.30 0.80 -7.95
C ASN A 18 -21.69 0.46 -6.49
N ASN A 19 -20.90 -0.38 -5.81
CA ASN A 19 -21.22 -0.89 -4.48
C ASN A 19 -20.01 -0.75 -3.54
N PRO A 20 -20.11 0.04 -2.45
CA PRO A 20 -19.00 0.28 -1.54
C PRO A 20 -18.55 -0.97 -0.77
N VAL A 21 -19.43 -1.92 -0.48
CA VAL A 21 -19.06 -3.17 0.20
C VAL A 21 -18.20 -4.04 -0.72
N ILE A 22 -18.58 -4.15 -1.99
CA ILE A 22 -17.78 -4.88 -2.99
C ILE A 22 -16.45 -4.17 -3.21
N ALA A 23 -16.45 -2.84 -3.33
CA ALA A 23 -15.23 -2.05 -3.48
C ALA A 23 -14.25 -2.29 -2.33
N PHE A 24 -14.75 -2.27 -1.09
CA PHE A 24 -13.95 -2.54 0.10
C PHE A 24 -13.34 -3.95 0.09
N ILE A 25 -14.16 -4.98 -0.16
CA ILE A 25 -13.69 -6.38 -0.18
C ILE A 25 -12.64 -6.58 -1.28
N LEU A 26 -12.92 -6.09 -2.50
CA LEU A 26 -11.96 -6.17 -3.60
C LEU A 26 -10.69 -5.36 -3.32
N GLY A 27 -10.80 -4.23 -2.61
CA GLY A 27 -9.65 -3.45 -2.16
C GLY A 27 -8.77 -4.24 -1.19
N VAL A 28 -9.35 -4.89 -0.18
CA VAL A 28 -8.61 -5.76 0.75
C VAL A 28 -7.92 -6.91 0.01
N VAL A 29 -8.62 -7.55 -0.95
CA VAL A 29 -8.03 -8.63 -1.75
C VAL A 29 -6.89 -8.10 -2.64
N SER A 30 -7.08 -6.95 -3.28
CA SER A 30 -6.07 -6.29 -4.12
C SER A 30 -4.79 -5.99 -3.34
N HIS A 31 -4.91 -5.53 -2.08
CA HIS A 31 -3.77 -5.29 -1.21
C HIS A 31 -2.86 -6.53 -1.13
N PHE A 32 -3.40 -7.69 -0.72
CA PHE A 32 -2.61 -8.92 -0.59
C PHE A 32 -2.10 -9.46 -1.94
N ILE A 33 -2.82 -9.24 -3.04
CA ILE A 33 -2.32 -9.61 -4.37
C ILE A 33 -1.08 -8.76 -4.73
N LEU A 34 -1.14 -7.46 -4.44
CA LEU A 34 -0.04 -6.53 -4.73
C LEU A 34 1.14 -6.73 -3.78
N ASP A 35 0.90 -7.13 -2.53
CA ASP A 35 1.97 -7.45 -1.57
C ASP A 35 2.85 -8.62 -1.99
N ALA A 36 2.28 -9.56 -2.74
CA ALA A 36 3.04 -10.67 -3.29
C ALA A 36 4.09 -10.21 -4.33
N ILE A 37 3.95 -9.01 -4.90
CA ILE A 37 4.94 -8.40 -5.79
C ILE A 37 6.06 -7.79 -4.92
N PRO A 38 7.32 -8.19 -5.10
CA PRO A 38 8.40 -7.74 -4.24
C PRO A 38 8.67 -6.25 -4.46
N HIS A 39 8.47 -5.45 -3.41
CA HIS A 39 8.48 -3.99 -3.51
C HIS A 39 9.22 -3.29 -2.36
N ASP A 40 9.74 -4.00 -1.37
CA ASP A 40 10.47 -3.36 -0.28
C ASP A 40 11.96 -3.22 -0.59
N SER A 41 12.52 -2.04 -0.33
CA SER A 41 13.92 -1.73 -0.59
C SER A 41 14.83 -2.21 0.55
N LEU A 42 15.88 -2.95 0.16
CA LEU A 42 16.96 -3.36 1.05
C LEU A 42 17.73 -2.16 1.63
N GLU A 43 17.97 -1.13 0.83
CA GLU A 43 18.68 0.08 1.24
C GLU A 43 17.87 0.88 2.27
N ILE A 44 16.55 1.01 2.05
CA ILE A 44 15.66 1.65 3.02
C ILE A 44 15.60 0.84 4.31
N HIS A 45 15.47 -0.49 4.23
CA HIS A 45 15.50 -1.37 5.39
C HIS A 45 16.79 -1.18 6.20
N ASN A 46 17.95 -1.17 5.55
CA ASN A 46 19.24 -0.95 6.20
C ASN A 46 19.37 0.46 6.81
N TRP A 47 18.80 1.48 6.17
CA TRP A 47 18.75 2.83 6.73
C TRP A 47 17.86 2.90 7.98
N GLN A 48 16.73 2.21 7.98
CA GLN A 48 15.84 2.10 9.14
C GLN A 48 16.52 1.39 10.31
N ASP A 49 17.16 0.26 10.04
CA ASP A 49 17.80 -0.60 11.04
C ASP A 49 19.30 -0.32 11.23
N ASN A 50 19.66 0.97 11.28
CA ASN A 50 21.06 1.39 11.36
C ASN A 50 21.65 1.42 12.79
N GLY A 51 21.03 0.72 13.75
CA GLY A 51 21.49 0.61 15.14
C GLY A 51 21.32 1.86 16.02
N ARG A 52 20.70 2.95 15.51
CA ARG A 52 20.54 4.21 16.27
C ARG A 52 19.26 4.31 17.11
N GLY A 53 18.47 3.24 17.20
CA GLY A 53 17.22 3.22 18.00
C GLY A 53 16.06 4.04 17.40
N GLU A 54 16.15 4.46 16.14
CA GLU A 54 15.15 5.31 15.48
C GLU A 54 14.33 4.57 14.40
N LYS A 55 14.42 3.24 14.37
CA LYS A 55 13.80 2.39 13.33
C LYS A 55 12.33 2.75 13.07
N MET A 56 11.54 2.89 14.13
CA MET A 56 10.12 3.23 14.01
C MET A 56 9.88 4.64 13.46
N LYS A 57 10.66 5.64 13.88
CA LYS A 57 10.52 7.01 13.36
C LYS A 57 10.82 7.07 11.86
N LYS A 58 11.85 6.35 11.44
CA LYS A 58 12.27 6.23 10.04
C LYS A 58 11.26 5.48 9.18
N PHE A 59 10.67 4.42 9.73
CA PHE A 59 9.55 3.71 9.12
C PHE A 59 8.34 4.63 8.92
N VAL A 60 7.94 5.36 9.96
CA VAL A 60 6.85 6.35 9.88
C VAL A 60 7.15 7.43 8.85
N LEU A 61 8.39 7.90 8.75
CA LEU A 61 8.80 8.88 7.74
C LEU A 61 8.66 8.33 6.31
N GLU A 62 9.14 7.11 6.05
CA GLU A 62 8.96 6.46 4.74
C GLU A 62 7.48 6.34 4.39
N ALA A 63 6.67 5.77 5.30
CA ALA A 63 5.23 5.59 5.08
C ALA A 63 4.52 6.93 4.86
N SER A 64 4.90 7.98 5.59
CA SER A 64 4.32 9.32 5.42
C SER A 64 4.64 9.94 4.07
N LEU A 65 5.85 9.72 3.54
CA LEU A 65 6.25 10.21 2.21
C LEU A 65 5.49 9.47 1.10
N ASP A 66 5.31 8.16 1.22
CA ASP A 66 4.57 7.35 0.26
C ASP A 66 3.07 7.70 0.26
N LEU A 67 2.48 7.89 1.45
CA LEU A 67 1.12 8.39 1.60
C LEU A 67 0.95 9.80 1.03
N PHE A 68 1.93 10.69 1.26
CA PHE A 68 1.90 12.05 0.72
C PHE A 68 1.91 12.04 -0.82
N LEU A 69 2.71 11.16 -1.44
CA LEU A 69 2.71 10.98 -2.89
C LEU A 69 1.34 10.49 -3.38
N PHE A 70 0.75 9.49 -2.72
CA PHE A 70 -0.60 9.02 -3.03
C PHE A 70 -1.63 10.15 -2.98
N LEU A 71 -1.70 10.88 -1.86
CA LEU A 71 -2.65 11.97 -1.68
C LEU A 71 -2.43 13.08 -2.71
N SER A 72 -1.18 13.38 -3.06
CA SER A 72 -0.85 14.36 -4.10
C SER A 72 -1.43 13.96 -5.46
N ILE A 73 -1.31 12.67 -5.84
CA ILE A 73 -1.90 12.15 -7.08
C ILE A 73 -3.43 12.22 -7.04
N ILE A 74 -4.06 11.83 -5.92
CA ILE A 74 -5.52 11.95 -5.75
C ILE A 74 -5.98 13.39 -5.91
N LEU A 75 -5.30 14.34 -5.29
CA LEU A 75 -5.62 15.76 -5.40
C LEU A 75 -5.48 16.26 -6.84
N ILE A 76 -4.46 15.83 -7.57
CA ILE A 76 -4.29 16.16 -9.00
C ILE A 76 -5.46 15.60 -9.83
N LEU A 77 -5.86 14.34 -9.60
CA LEU A 77 -6.97 13.72 -10.32
C LEU A 77 -8.31 14.41 -10.02
N ILE A 78 -8.54 14.84 -8.77
CA ILE A 78 -9.73 15.63 -8.40
C ILE A 78 -9.68 17.00 -9.07
N TYR A 79 -8.54 17.71 -8.97
CA TYR A 79 -8.38 19.06 -9.52
C TYR A 79 -8.53 19.12 -11.04
N THR A 80 -8.19 18.03 -11.74
CA THR A 80 -8.32 17.89 -13.19
C THR A 80 -9.66 17.29 -13.64
N ASP A 81 -10.64 17.20 -12.73
CA ASP A 81 -11.95 16.57 -12.94
C ASP A 81 -11.88 15.12 -13.46
N LYS A 82 -10.73 14.45 -13.26
CA LYS A 82 -10.53 13.05 -13.64
C LYS A 82 -11.01 12.08 -12.60
N LEU A 83 -11.19 12.50 -11.35
CA LEU A 83 -11.69 11.65 -10.27
C LEU A 83 -12.83 12.33 -9.51
N LYS A 84 -13.98 11.66 -9.45
CA LYS A 84 -15.09 12.05 -8.58
C LYS A 84 -15.10 11.17 -7.34
N ILE A 85 -14.98 11.78 -6.17
CA ILE A 85 -15.05 11.05 -4.90
C ILE A 85 -16.49 10.63 -4.63
N ASN A 86 -16.70 9.33 -4.52
CA ASN A 86 -17.96 8.70 -4.15
C ASN A 86 -17.71 7.59 -3.11
N MET A 87 -18.77 7.02 -2.54
CA MET A 87 -18.64 6.00 -1.49
C MET A 87 -17.87 4.74 -1.95
N PRO A 88 -18.10 4.19 -3.16
CA PRO A 88 -17.27 3.10 -3.68
C PRO A 88 -15.77 3.41 -3.75
N VAL A 89 -15.36 4.60 -4.24
CA VAL A 89 -13.95 5.03 -4.26
C VAL A 89 -13.37 5.09 -2.86
N VAL A 90 -14.06 5.73 -1.92
CA VAL A 90 -13.60 5.81 -0.52
C VAL A 90 -13.46 4.42 0.09
N ALA A 91 -14.44 3.55 -0.14
CA ALA A 91 -14.45 2.20 0.40
C ALA A 91 -13.33 1.33 -0.21
N GLY A 92 -13.09 1.43 -1.51
CA GLY A 92 -12.00 0.76 -2.21
C GLY A 92 -10.63 1.17 -1.69
N VAL A 93 -10.36 2.48 -1.62
CA VAL A 93 -9.11 3.03 -1.05
C VAL A 93 -8.94 2.59 0.41
N THR A 94 -10.00 2.67 1.21
CA THR A 94 -9.97 2.22 2.61
C THR A 94 -9.62 0.73 2.69
N GLY A 95 -10.28 -0.12 1.88
CA GLY A 95 -10.00 -1.55 1.83
C GLY A 95 -8.55 -1.86 1.46
N THR A 96 -7.98 -1.11 0.51
CA THR A 96 -6.58 -1.33 0.08
C THR A 96 -5.52 -0.89 1.09
N LEU A 97 -5.80 0.14 1.90
CA LEU A 97 -4.82 0.70 2.83
C LEU A 97 -4.98 0.17 4.26
N LEU A 98 -6.19 -0.26 4.63
CA LEU A 98 -6.49 -0.75 5.98
C LEU A 98 -5.56 -1.88 6.45
N PRO A 99 -5.21 -2.89 5.62
CA PRO A 99 -4.31 -3.97 6.04
C PRO A 99 -2.96 -3.46 6.60
N ASP A 100 -2.29 -2.53 5.89
CA ASP A 100 -1.04 -1.92 6.36
C ASP A 100 -1.24 -1.16 7.67
N TYR A 101 -2.33 -0.42 7.80
CA TYR A 101 -2.61 0.34 9.02
C TYR A 101 -2.92 -0.55 10.22
N VAL A 102 -3.59 -1.69 10.02
CA VAL A 102 -3.79 -2.68 11.10
C VAL A 102 -2.45 -3.21 11.59
N TRP A 103 -1.52 -3.52 10.68
CA TRP A 103 -0.17 -3.93 11.02
C TRP A 103 0.61 -2.81 11.74
N ALA A 104 0.60 -1.60 11.17
CA ALA A 104 1.35 -0.45 11.68
C ALA A 104 0.87 -0.01 13.06
N VAL A 105 -0.44 0.02 13.31
CA VAL A 105 -1.02 0.32 14.63
C VAL A 105 -0.57 -0.73 15.65
N ALA A 106 -0.60 -2.01 15.31
CA ALA A 106 -0.13 -3.06 16.22
C ALA A 106 1.35 -2.89 16.58
N GLU A 107 2.21 -2.50 15.63
CA GLU A 107 3.63 -2.23 15.88
C GLU A 107 3.86 -0.93 16.69
N LEU A 108 3.20 0.17 16.32
CA LEU A 108 3.36 1.48 16.98
C LEU A 108 2.93 1.44 18.45
N PHE A 109 1.80 0.80 18.74
CA PHE A 109 1.27 0.68 20.09
C PHE A 109 1.77 -0.58 20.81
N LYS A 110 2.67 -1.35 20.20
CA LYS A 110 3.23 -2.60 20.75
C LYS A 110 2.14 -3.56 21.23
N ILE A 111 1.03 -3.64 20.49
CA ILE A 111 -0.09 -4.53 20.78
C ILE A 111 0.38 -5.96 20.49
N LYS A 112 0.35 -6.81 21.52
CA LYS A 112 0.77 -8.21 21.45
C LYS A 112 -0.38 -9.11 21.85
N ASN A 113 -1.00 -9.77 20.87
CA ASN A 113 -1.98 -10.82 21.09
C ASN A 113 -1.97 -11.82 19.91
N THR A 114 -2.65 -12.94 20.09
CA THR A 114 -2.70 -14.01 19.07
C THR A 114 -3.27 -13.54 17.73
N VAL A 115 -4.18 -12.56 17.72
CA VAL A 115 -4.77 -12.04 16.48
C VAL A 115 -3.74 -11.23 15.71
N THR A 116 -3.05 -10.30 16.36
CA THR A 116 -2.00 -9.49 15.73
C THR A 116 -0.83 -10.35 15.25
N ASP A 117 -0.48 -11.39 16.00
CA ASP A 117 0.62 -12.28 15.63
C ASP A 117 0.27 -13.15 14.41
N LYS A 118 -0.96 -13.71 14.38
CA LYS A 118 -1.47 -14.44 13.22
C LYS A 118 -1.58 -13.54 11.99
N TYR A 119 -2.05 -12.32 12.18
CA TYR A 119 -2.16 -11.33 11.11
C TYR A 119 -0.78 -10.98 10.54
N LYS A 120 0.22 -10.69 11.38
CA LYS A 120 1.60 -10.46 10.96
C LYS A 120 2.19 -11.64 10.20
N GLN A 121 1.96 -12.87 10.68
CA GLN A 121 2.42 -14.08 10.00
C GLN A 121 1.77 -14.23 8.62
N PHE A 122 0.46 -14.00 8.50
CA PHE A 122 -0.25 -14.03 7.23
C PHE A 122 0.27 -12.96 6.26
N HIS A 123 0.37 -11.70 6.72
CA HIS A 123 0.86 -10.58 5.92
C HIS A 123 2.30 -10.83 5.41
N ASN A 124 3.21 -11.26 6.29
CA ASN A 124 4.57 -11.64 5.90
C ASN A 124 4.63 -12.85 4.96
N TRP A 125 3.71 -13.82 5.12
CA TRP A 125 3.63 -14.97 4.23
C TRP A 125 3.23 -14.54 2.81
N VAL A 126 2.30 -13.59 2.68
CA VAL A 126 1.86 -13.04 1.40
C VAL A 126 3.03 -12.43 0.62
N HIS A 127 3.87 -11.62 1.28
CA HIS A 127 5.08 -11.05 0.65
C HIS A 127 6.05 -12.11 0.11
N GLY A 128 6.02 -13.33 0.65
CA GLY A 128 6.87 -14.45 0.23
C GLY A 128 6.29 -15.34 -0.86
N ILE A 129 5.08 -15.06 -1.38
CA ILE A 129 4.38 -15.95 -2.33
C ILE A 129 5.12 -16.04 -3.67
N PHE A 130 5.43 -14.90 -4.31
CA PHE A 130 6.09 -14.91 -5.62
C PHE A 130 7.61 -14.86 -5.52
N TYR A 131 8.15 -14.23 -4.48
CA TYR A 131 9.59 -14.07 -4.31
C TYR A 131 9.96 -14.17 -2.83
N LYS A 132 10.83 -15.12 -2.48
CA LYS A 132 11.16 -15.41 -1.07
C LYS A 132 11.86 -14.25 -0.34
N PRO A 133 12.84 -13.54 -0.96
CA PRO A 133 13.39 -12.34 -0.36
C PRO A 133 12.38 -11.19 -0.39
N VAL A 134 11.92 -10.75 0.77
CA VAL A 134 11.02 -9.59 0.89
C VAL A 134 11.71 -8.31 0.41
N TYR A 135 12.99 -8.14 0.74
CA TYR A 135 13.78 -6.97 0.38
C TYR A 135 14.57 -7.16 -0.91
N LEU A 136 14.44 -6.21 -1.83
CA LEU A 136 15.17 -6.13 -3.09
C LEU A 136 16.09 -4.90 -3.13
N PRO A 137 17.18 -4.95 -3.92
CA PRO A 137 17.95 -3.74 -4.24
C PRO A 137 17.05 -2.66 -4.87
N GLY A 138 17.25 -1.41 -4.45
CA GLY A 138 16.42 -0.27 -4.82
C GLY A 138 16.33 -0.03 -6.32
N LYS A 139 17.37 -0.43 -7.07
CA LYS A 139 17.37 -0.41 -8.55
C LYS A 139 16.27 -1.25 -9.20
N TYR A 140 15.70 -2.23 -8.49
CA TYR A 140 14.54 -3.00 -8.94
C TYR A 140 13.23 -2.48 -8.35
N VAL A 141 13.25 -2.11 -7.07
CA VAL A 141 12.08 -1.59 -6.36
C VAL A 141 11.55 -0.31 -6.99
N ILE A 142 12.44 0.64 -7.33
CA ILE A 142 12.03 1.92 -7.91
C ILE A 142 11.28 1.72 -9.24
N PRO A 143 11.81 0.96 -10.23
CA PRO A 143 11.04 0.63 -11.43
C PRO A 143 9.72 -0.10 -11.16
N ILE A 144 9.65 -1.01 -10.19
CA ILE A 144 8.42 -1.73 -9.84
C ILE A 144 7.36 -0.76 -9.31
N GLN A 145 7.75 0.16 -8.42
CA GLN A 145 6.84 1.16 -7.86
C GLN A 145 6.38 2.17 -8.91
N LEU A 146 7.30 2.71 -9.71
CA LEU A 146 6.94 3.62 -10.81
C LEU A 146 6.06 2.93 -11.86
N GLY A 147 6.40 1.68 -12.21
CA GLY A 147 5.61 0.86 -13.12
C GLY A 147 4.19 0.62 -12.60
N GLY A 148 4.04 0.30 -11.30
CA GLY A 148 2.74 0.13 -10.65
C GLY A 148 1.92 1.42 -10.65
N VAL A 149 2.52 2.55 -10.30
CA VAL A 149 1.86 3.87 -10.34
C VAL A 149 1.37 4.21 -11.74
N ILE A 150 2.25 4.08 -12.75
CA ILE A 150 1.90 4.35 -14.15
C ILE A 150 0.80 3.41 -14.62
N PHE A 151 0.92 2.10 -14.32
CA PHE A 151 -0.06 1.10 -14.70
C PHE A 151 -1.46 1.43 -14.17
N PHE A 152 -1.61 1.70 -12.87
CA PHE A 152 -2.93 1.98 -12.29
C PHE A 152 -3.48 3.33 -12.73
N ILE A 153 -2.65 4.36 -12.91
CA ILE A 153 -3.13 5.65 -13.45
C ILE A 153 -3.62 5.48 -14.89
N LEU A 154 -2.85 4.82 -15.75
CA LEU A 154 -3.26 4.61 -17.14
C LEU A 154 -4.52 3.75 -17.22
N LEU A 155 -4.57 2.66 -16.47
CA LEU A 155 -5.73 1.78 -16.45
C LEU A 155 -6.98 2.51 -15.96
N TYR A 156 -6.84 3.36 -14.93
CA TYR A 156 -7.93 4.21 -14.43
C TYR A 156 -8.40 5.23 -15.46
N LEU A 157 -7.49 5.85 -16.22
CA LEU A 157 -7.86 6.85 -17.23
C LEU A 157 -8.48 6.23 -18.49
N LEU A 158 -8.27 4.94 -18.73
CA LEU A 158 -8.77 4.22 -19.90
C LEU A 158 -10.12 3.53 -19.70
N LEU A 159 -10.53 3.29 -18.45
CA LEU A 159 -11.78 2.62 -18.07
C LEU A 159 -12.80 3.62 -17.52
#